data_AF-A0A9D5FRZ8-F1
#
_entry.id   AF-A0A9D5FRZ8-F1
#
_cell.length_a   1.000
_cell.length_b   1.000
_cell.length_c   1.000
_cell.angle_alpha   90.00
_cell.angle_beta   90.00
_cell.angle_gamma   90.00
#
_symmetry.space_group_name_H-M   'P 1'
#
loop_
_entity.id
_entity.type
_entity.pdbx_description
1 polymer ?
#
loop_
_entity_poly.entity_id
_entity_poly.type
_entity_poly.pdbx_seq_one_letter_code
_entity_poly.pdbx_strand_id
1 'polypeptide(L)'
;MSSRRDFLKKATLAVAGAALTTSSAKAIESLTMPSFNINRKKKGDGRLHLRFFPYELKLQHVFTVATYSRTTTPDVQVELTYEGITGYGEASMPQYLGQSVESVTRFLSKVNLEQFTDPFRVEDILTYVDSLSPGDSAAKAA
;
A
#
# COMPACT_ATOMS: atom_id res chain seq x y z
N MET A 1 5.48 24.21 32.39
CA MET A 1 4.55 23.12 32.00
C MET A 1 5.34 21.82 31.88
N SER A 2 5.01 20.80 32.66
CA SER A 2 5.68 19.48 32.55
C SER A 2 5.17 18.77 31.30
N SER A 3 6.05 18.47 30.33
CA SER A 3 5.65 17.71 29.14
C SER A 3 5.60 16.21 29.46
N ARG A 4 4.79 15.44 28.71
CA ARG A 4 4.73 13.97 28.86
C ARG A 4 6.10 13.31 28.72
N ARG A 5 7.00 13.88 27.90
CA ARG A 5 8.38 13.40 27.72
C ARG A 5 9.23 13.63 28.98
N ASP A 6 9.03 14.76 29.66
CA ASP A 6 9.76 15.08 30.89
C ASP A 6 9.30 14.21 32.06
N PHE A 7 8.00 13.90 32.13
CA PHE A 7 7.46 12.95 33.10
C PHE A 7 8.05 11.55 32.90
N LEU A 8 8.08 11.04 31.67
CA LEU A 8 8.63 9.72 31.37
C LEU A 8 10.12 9.62 31.72
N LYS A 9 10.93 10.63 31.34
CA LYS A 9 12.36 10.66 31.70
C LYS A 9 12.59 10.65 33.20
N LYS A 10 11.81 11.44 33.95
CA LYS A 10 11.91 11.50 35.42
C LYS A 10 11.46 10.21 36.08
N ALA A 11 10.39 9.59 35.58
CA ALA A 11 9.91 8.30 36.08
C ALA A 11 10.95 7.19 35.83
N THR A 12 11.52 7.09 34.64
CA THR A 12 12.56 6.09 34.33
C THR A 12 13.80 6.26 35.22
N LEU A 13 14.24 7.50 35.46
CA LEU A 13 15.39 7.78 36.31
C LEU A 13 15.11 7.46 37.79
N ALA A 14 13.91 7.75 38.28
CA ALA A 14 13.50 7.44 39.65
C ALA A 14 13.44 5.92 39.92
N VAL A 15 12.90 5.14 38.97
CA VAL A 15 12.82 3.68 39.10
C VAL A 15 14.22 3.05 39.01
N ALA A 16 15.08 3.51 38.11
CA ALA A 16 16.47 3.05 38.04
C ALA A 16 17.27 3.39 39.31
N GLY A 17 17.09 4.60 39.85
CA GLY A 17 17.71 5.03 41.11
C GLY A 17 17.27 4.18 42.31
N ALA A 18 15.97 3.87 42.42
CA ALA A 18 15.44 3.01 43.47
C ALA A 18 15.95 1.56 43.35
N ALA A 19 16.01 1.02 42.13
CA ALA A 19 16.48 -0.35 41.87
C ALA A 19 17.95 -0.57 42.25
N LEU A 20 18.80 0.46 42.12
CA LEU A 20 20.21 0.41 42.52
C LEU A 20 20.41 0.44 44.04
N THR A 21 19.45 0.97 44.80
CA THR A 21 19.53 1.04 46.28
C THR A 21 19.05 -0.24 46.98
N THR A 22 18.22 -1.03 46.31
CA THR A 22 17.78 -2.34 46.82
C THR A 22 18.70 -3.42 46.23
N SER A 23 19.69 -3.89 46.99
CA SER A 23 20.67 -4.93 46.60
C SER A 23 20.07 -6.34 46.39
N SER A 24 18.84 -6.43 45.91
CA SER A 24 18.14 -7.67 45.61
C SER A 24 18.07 -7.85 44.10
N ALA A 25 18.88 -8.75 43.55
CA ALA A 25 18.93 -9.06 42.12
C ALA A 25 17.55 -9.35 41.48
N LYS A 26 16.56 -9.79 42.27
CA LYS A 26 15.17 -10.03 41.84
C LYS A 26 14.34 -8.76 41.55
N ALA A 27 14.69 -7.61 42.12
CA ALA A 27 13.97 -6.36 41.85
C ALA A 27 14.37 -5.77 40.49
N ILE A 28 15.62 -5.99 40.06
CA ILE A 28 16.13 -5.59 38.73
C ILE A 28 15.49 -6.43 37.63
N GLU A 29 15.17 -7.70 37.91
CA GLU A 29 14.47 -8.58 36.96
C GLU A 29 13.04 -8.08 36.67
N SER A 30 12.36 -7.50 37.68
CA SER A 30 11.04 -6.86 37.57
C SER A 30 11.03 -5.54 36.77
N LEU A 31 12.21 -4.94 36.52
CA LEU A 31 12.37 -3.77 35.65
C LEU A 31 12.46 -4.11 34.16
N THR A 32 12.32 -5.38 33.78
CA THR A 32 12.12 -5.74 32.37
C THR A 32 10.75 -5.23 31.92
N MET A 33 10.75 -3.97 31.48
CA MET A 33 9.67 -3.38 30.71
C MET A 33 9.25 -4.40 29.66
N PRO A 34 7.95 -4.76 29.57
CA PRO A 34 7.51 -5.67 28.53
C PRO A 34 7.98 -5.07 27.21
N SER A 35 8.75 -5.85 26.47
CA SER A 35 9.21 -5.48 25.15
C SER A 35 7.97 -5.19 24.31
N PHE A 36 7.57 -3.93 24.23
CA PHE A 36 6.56 -3.52 23.29
C PHE A 36 7.15 -3.87 21.92
N ASN A 37 6.45 -4.76 21.21
CA ASN A 37 6.80 -5.14 19.84
C ASN A 37 6.64 -3.90 18.96
N ILE A 38 7.64 -3.03 18.96
CA ILE A 38 7.75 -1.94 17.99
C ILE A 38 8.03 -2.64 16.68
N ASN A 39 7.00 -2.78 15.86
CA ASN A 39 7.09 -3.31 14.51
C ASN A 39 7.97 -2.35 13.70
N ARG A 40 9.28 -2.56 13.78
CA ARG A 40 10.32 -1.72 13.16
C ARG A 40 10.46 -2.13 11.70
N LYS A 41 9.35 -2.27 10.98
CA LYS A 41 9.43 -2.24 9.52
C LYS A 41 10.08 -0.90 9.17
N LYS A 42 11.12 -0.93 8.32
CA LYS A 42 11.69 0.29 7.74
C LYS A 42 10.50 1.11 7.23
N LYS A 43 10.33 2.31 7.78
CA LYS A 43 9.36 3.27 7.25
C LYS A 43 9.68 3.40 5.77
N GLY A 44 8.68 3.19 4.90
CA GLY A 44 8.85 3.41 3.47
C GLY A 44 9.30 4.86 3.22
N ASP A 45 9.67 5.17 1.99
CA ASP A 45 10.03 6.54 1.59
C ASP A 45 8.84 7.53 1.64
N GLY A 46 7.65 7.07 2.07
CA GLY A 46 6.43 7.86 2.18
C GLY A 46 5.82 8.17 0.82
N ARG A 47 6.18 7.42 -0.23
CA ARG A 47 5.67 7.57 -1.59
C ARG A 47 4.88 6.35 -2.02
N LEU A 48 4.02 6.56 -3.01
CA LEU A 48 3.28 5.50 -3.67
C LEU A 48 4.11 4.91 -4.82
N HIS A 49 4.40 3.61 -4.73
CA HIS A 49 5.12 2.86 -5.75
C HIS A 49 4.15 2.02 -6.57
N LEU A 50 3.98 2.38 -7.84
CA LEU A 50 3.12 1.68 -8.78
C LEU A 50 3.91 0.60 -9.54
N ARG A 51 3.41 -0.63 -9.55
CA ARG A 51 3.89 -1.72 -10.39
C ARG A 51 2.70 -2.35 -11.11
N PHE A 52 2.91 -2.81 -12.33
CA PHE A 52 1.86 -3.48 -13.09
C PHE A 52 2.44 -4.51 -14.04
N PHE A 53 1.68 -5.56 -14.33
CA PHE A 53 2.08 -6.62 -15.24
C PHE A 53 0.87 -7.28 -15.91
N PRO A 54 1.00 -7.72 -17.18
CA PRO A 54 -0.06 -8.46 -17.85
C PRO A 54 -0.35 -9.80 -17.17
N TYR A 55 -1.63 -10.17 -17.07
CA TYR A 55 -2.07 -11.41 -16.48
C TYR A 55 -3.30 -11.97 -17.21
N GLU A 56 -3.12 -12.74 -18.27
CA GLU A 56 -4.27 -13.22 -19.06
C GLU A 56 -5.16 -14.20 -18.27
N LEU A 57 -6.44 -13.85 -18.11
CA LEU A 57 -7.43 -14.68 -17.45
C LEU A 57 -7.79 -15.90 -18.32
N LYS A 58 -7.70 -17.09 -17.74
CA LYS A 58 -8.11 -18.36 -18.37
C LYS A 58 -9.51 -18.74 -17.88
N LEU A 59 -10.48 -18.69 -18.77
CA LEU A 59 -11.86 -19.07 -18.44
C LEU A 59 -12.00 -20.59 -18.46
N GLN A 60 -12.71 -21.16 -17.48
CA GLN A 60 -12.93 -22.61 -17.38
C GLN A 60 -13.75 -23.15 -18.55
N HIS A 61 -14.64 -22.32 -19.10
CA HIS A 61 -15.53 -22.66 -20.20
C HIS A 61 -15.59 -21.50 -21.20
N VAL A 62 -16.14 -21.79 -22.39
CA VAL A 62 -16.42 -20.75 -23.39
C VAL A 62 -17.45 -19.77 -22.82
N PHE A 63 -17.16 -18.48 -22.92
CA PHE A 63 -18.04 -17.41 -22.50
C PHE A 63 -18.44 -16.55 -23.70
N THR A 64 -19.73 -16.39 -23.92
CA THR A 64 -20.31 -15.74 -25.10
C THR A 64 -21.11 -14.50 -24.71
N VAL A 65 -20.84 -13.38 -25.39
CA VAL A 65 -21.61 -12.13 -25.29
C VAL A 65 -22.03 -11.72 -26.69
N ALA A 66 -23.33 -11.61 -26.93
CA ALA A 66 -23.91 -11.42 -28.27
C ALA A 66 -23.35 -12.46 -29.27
N THR A 67 -22.66 -12.03 -30.32
CA THR A 67 -22.07 -12.91 -31.34
C THR A 67 -20.60 -13.25 -31.06
N TYR A 68 -20.05 -12.85 -29.91
CA TYR A 68 -18.63 -12.98 -29.60
C TYR A 68 -18.38 -14.02 -28.50
N SER A 69 -17.62 -15.08 -28.82
CA SER A 69 -17.26 -16.17 -27.91
C SER A 69 -15.77 -16.18 -27.61
N ARG A 70 -15.38 -16.41 -26.36
CA ARG A 70 -13.96 -16.47 -25.94
C ARG A 70 -13.71 -17.49 -24.83
N THR A 71 -12.45 -17.88 -24.67
CA THR A 71 -11.97 -18.73 -23.57
C THR A 71 -10.91 -18.01 -22.71
N THR A 72 -10.48 -16.82 -23.10
CA THR A 72 -9.53 -16.00 -22.36
C THR A 72 -9.98 -14.54 -22.32
N THR A 73 -9.51 -13.79 -21.34
CA THR A 73 -9.70 -12.34 -21.27
C THR A 73 -8.37 -11.66 -21.00
N PRO A 74 -7.91 -10.73 -21.87
CA PRO A 74 -6.73 -9.92 -21.59
C PRO A 74 -6.94 -9.07 -20.34
N ASP A 75 -5.92 -9.00 -19.49
CA ASP A 75 -6.02 -8.39 -18.19
C ASP A 75 -4.63 -7.94 -17.69
N VAL A 76 -4.59 -6.96 -16.79
CA VAL A 76 -3.39 -6.39 -16.18
C VAL A 76 -3.61 -6.25 -14.68
N GLN A 77 -2.69 -6.81 -13.90
CA GLN A 77 -2.67 -6.65 -12.45
C GLN A 77 -1.83 -5.45 -12.04
N VAL A 78 -2.30 -4.74 -11.01
CA VAL A 78 -1.67 -3.53 -10.46
C VAL A 78 -1.36 -3.74 -8.97
N GLU A 79 -0.17 -3.34 -8.58
CA GLU A 79 0.29 -3.28 -7.19
C GLU A 79 0.63 -1.83 -6.85
N LEU A 80 0.07 -1.34 -5.75
CA LEU A 80 0.39 -0.03 -5.20
C LEU A 80 0.96 -0.19 -3.79
N THR A 81 2.25 0.09 -3.64
CA THR A 81 2.93 -0.08 -2.34
C THR A 81 3.16 1.27 -1.66
N TYR A 82 2.76 1.36 -0.39
CA TYR A 82 2.96 2.53 0.48
C TYR A 82 3.35 2.06 1.88
N GLU A 83 4.48 2.56 2.40
CA GLU A 83 5.00 2.22 3.74
C GLU A 83 5.02 0.70 4.07
N GLY A 84 5.27 -0.14 3.06
CA GLY A 84 5.34 -1.60 3.21
C GLY A 84 3.98 -2.31 3.28
N ILE A 85 2.90 -1.61 2.95
CA ILE A 85 1.56 -2.15 2.68
C ILE A 85 1.32 -2.08 1.18
N THR A 86 0.78 -3.15 0.59
CA THR A 86 0.48 -3.23 -0.84
C THR A 86 -1.02 -3.37 -1.05
N GLY A 87 -1.61 -2.44 -1.79
CA GLY A 87 -2.95 -2.56 -2.36
C GLY A 87 -2.88 -3.21 -3.74
N TYR A 88 -3.91 -3.97 -4.09
CA TYR A 88 -4.02 -4.66 -5.37
C TYR A 88 -5.21 -4.12 -6.14
N GLY A 89 -4.99 -3.90 -7.44
CA GLY A 89 -5.99 -3.46 -8.41
C GLY A 89 -5.90 -4.29 -9.69
N GLU A 90 -6.94 -4.23 -10.52
CA GLU A 90 -7.09 -5.08 -11.70
C GLU A 90 -7.74 -4.28 -12.84
N ALA A 91 -7.18 -4.40 -14.04
CA ALA A 91 -7.79 -3.92 -15.28
C ALA A 91 -8.13 -5.14 -16.14
N SER A 92 -9.43 -5.39 -16.35
CA SER A 92 -9.92 -6.43 -17.25
C SER A 92 -10.42 -5.84 -18.56
N MET A 93 -9.97 -6.40 -19.69
CA MET A 93 -10.25 -5.85 -21.02
C MET A 93 -10.92 -6.87 -21.95
N PRO A 94 -12.24 -7.09 -21.84
CA PRO A 94 -13.01 -7.78 -22.87
C PRO A 94 -12.79 -7.13 -24.25
N GLN A 95 -12.46 -7.95 -25.26
CA GLN A 95 -12.01 -7.45 -26.57
C GLN A 95 -12.99 -6.50 -27.27
N TYR A 96 -14.29 -6.63 -26.99
CA TYR A 96 -15.34 -5.77 -27.57
C TYR A 96 -15.49 -4.40 -26.88
N LEU A 97 -14.75 -4.13 -25.80
CA LEU A 97 -14.77 -2.83 -25.08
C LEU A 97 -13.65 -1.87 -25.51
N GLY A 98 -12.83 -2.26 -26.50
CA GLY A 98 -11.88 -1.35 -27.17
C GLY A 98 -10.57 -1.07 -26.44
N GLN A 99 -10.34 -1.66 -25.26
CA GLN A 99 -9.06 -1.62 -24.55
C GLN A 99 -8.28 -2.93 -24.70
N SER A 100 -6.95 -2.85 -24.60
CA SER A 100 -6.04 -3.98 -24.71
C SER A 100 -4.94 -3.88 -23.64
N VAL A 101 -4.15 -4.95 -23.47
CA VAL A 101 -2.98 -4.93 -22.58
C VAL A 101 -2.03 -3.79 -22.97
N GLU A 102 -1.85 -3.55 -24.27
CA GLU A 102 -1.00 -2.47 -24.76
C GLU A 102 -1.56 -1.08 -24.40
N SER A 103 -2.86 -0.85 -24.56
CA SER A 103 -3.45 0.45 -24.22
C SER A 103 -3.34 0.73 -22.71
N VAL A 104 -3.64 -0.28 -21.88
CA VAL A 104 -3.60 -0.17 -20.42
C VAL A 104 -2.17 0.04 -19.93
N THR A 105 -1.21 -0.78 -20.36
CA THR A 105 0.21 -0.63 -19.94
C THR A 105 0.82 0.69 -20.40
N ARG A 106 0.43 1.19 -21.58
CA ARG A 106 0.81 2.52 -22.07
C ARG A 106 0.17 3.66 -21.27
N PHE A 107 -1.02 3.47 -20.72
CA PHE A 107 -1.64 4.44 -19.83
C PHE A 107 -0.94 4.44 -18.46
N LEU A 108 -0.81 3.27 -17.83
CA LEU A 108 -0.20 3.10 -16.51
C LEU A 108 1.26 3.58 -16.47
N SER A 109 2.00 3.48 -17.57
CA SER A 109 3.37 4.02 -17.66
C SER A 109 3.47 5.55 -17.62
N LYS A 110 2.36 6.26 -17.84
CA LYS A 110 2.27 7.72 -17.71
C LYS A 110 1.90 8.17 -16.30
N VAL A 111 1.36 7.26 -15.48
CA VAL A 111 0.86 7.59 -14.13
C VAL A 111 2.06 7.73 -13.19
N ASN A 112 2.29 8.94 -12.71
CA ASN A 112 3.30 9.21 -11.69
C ASN A 112 2.62 9.33 -10.32
N LEU A 113 2.57 8.25 -9.54
CA LEU A 113 2.02 8.29 -8.18
C LEU A 113 3.05 8.69 -7.12
N GLU A 114 4.35 8.68 -7.44
CA GLU A 114 5.41 9.06 -6.49
C GLU A 114 5.33 10.53 -6.06
N GLN A 115 4.62 11.38 -6.82
CA GLN A 115 4.35 12.77 -6.46
C GLN A 115 3.40 12.92 -5.26
N PHE A 116 2.64 11.87 -4.92
CA PHE A 116 1.71 11.87 -3.79
C PHE A 116 2.35 11.21 -2.57
N THR A 117 2.34 11.93 -1.45
CA THR A 117 2.87 11.46 -0.15
C THR A 117 1.78 11.00 0.82
N ASP A 118 0.52 11.13 0.43
CA ASP A 118 -0.64 10.75 1.24
C ASP A 118 -1.63 9.96 0.37
N PRO A 119 -1.80 8.65 0.57
CA PRO A 119 -2.72 7.82 -0.20
C PRO A 119 -4.19 8.14 0.05
N PHE A 120 -4.52 8.88 1.11
CA PHE A 120 -5.92 9.22 1.44
C PHE A 120 -6.44 10.44 0.67
N ARG A 121 -5.60 11.11 -0.12
CA ARG A 121 -6.00 12.18 -1.04
C ARG A 121 -6.63 11.63 -2.33
N VAL A 122 -7.60 10.73 -2.16
CA VAL A 122 -8.20 9.94 -3.25
C VAL A 122 -8.77 10.84 -4.33
N GLU A 123 -9.50 11.90 -3.96
CA GLU A 123 -10.08 12.83 -4.93
C GLU A 123 -9.03 13.48 -5.83
N ASP A 124 -7.93 13.98 -5.25
CA ASP A 124 -6.85 14.62 -5.99
C ASP A 124 -6.11 13.62 -6.89
N ILE A 125 -5.86 12.41 -6.36
CA ILE A 125 -5.17 11.34 -7.08
C ILE A 125 -6.01 10.90 -8.29
N LEU A 126 -7.30 10.62 -8.08
CA LEU A 126 -8.18 10.15 -9.14
C LEU A 126 -8.49 11.25 -10.17
N THR A 127 -8.60 12.52 -9.74
CA THR A 127 -8.72 13.65 -10.67
C THR A 127 -7.48 13.78 -11.55
N TYR A 128 -6.29 13.64 -10.98
CA TYR A 128 -5.03 13.61 -11.74
C TYR A 128 -5.00 12.45 -12.73
N VAL A 129 -5.31 11.22 -12.27
CA VAL A 129 -5.33 10.02 -13.12
C VAL A 129 -6.31 10.19 -14.28
N ASP A 130 -7.52 10.69 -14.02
CA ASP A 130 -8.54 10.90 -15.04
C ASP A 130 -8.10 11.92 -16.10
N SER A 131 -7.35 12.95 -15.70
CA SER A 131 -6.85 13.99 -16.61
C SER A 131 -5.84 13.50 -17.66
N LEU A 132 -5.25 12.31 -17.48
CA LEU A 132 -4.19 11.79 -18.36
C LEU A 132 -4.69 11.31 -19.73
N SER A 133 -5.98 10.99 -19.85
CA SER A 133 -6.62 10.67 -21.14
C SER A 133 -8.14 10.80 -21.04
N PRO A 134 -8.87 11.06 -22.14
CA PRO A 134 -10.34 11.05 -22.13
C PRO A 134 -10.95 9.64 -22.05
N GLY A 135 -10.15 8.57 -22.19
CA GLY A 135 -10.60 7.18 -22.24
C GLY A 135 -9.95 6.33 -21.15
N ASP A 136 -9.51 5.12 -21.52
CA ASP A 136 -8.74 4.20 -20.66
C ASP A 136 -9.40 3.84 -19.33
N SER A 137 -10.74 3.73 -19.32
CA SER A 137 -11.53 3.48 -18.11
C SER A 137 -11.14 2.20 -17.36
N ALA A 138 -10.65 1.16 -18.05
CA ALA A 138 -10.23 -0.07 -17.39
C ALA A 138 -8.88 0.15 -16.70
N ALA A 139 -7.96 0.89 -17.33
CA ALA A 139 -6.69 1.25 -16.74
C ALA A 139 -6.85 2.17 -15.52
N LYS A 140 -7.82 3.10 -15.55
CA LYS A 140 -8.11 4.02 -14.44
C LYS A 140 -8.84 3.36 -13.27
N ALA A 141 -9.58 2.28 -13.53
CA ALA A 141 -10.28 1.52 -12.51
C ALA A 141 -9.33 0.62 -11.69
N ALA A 142 -8.19 0.23 -12.27
CA ALA A 142 -7.14 -0.56 -11.63
C ALA A 142 -6.29 0.28 -10.68
#